data_AF-A0A512JDB9-F1
#
_entry.id   AF-A0A512JDB9-F1
#
_cell.length_a   1.000
_cell.length_b   1.000
_cell.length_c   1.000
_cell.angle_alpha   90.00
_cell.angle_beta   90.00
_cell.angle_gamma   90.00
#
_symmetry.space_group_name_H-M   'P 1'
#
loop_
_entity.id
_entity.type
_entity.pdbx_description
1 polymer ?
#
loop_
_entity_poly.entity_id
_entity_poly.type
_entity_poly.pdbx_seq_one_letter_code
_entity_poly.pdbx_strand_id
1 'polypeptide(L)'
;MSVGGHPPHQIQALERTRPDRPLAPGRPAARTHDYVRHGTTTLFAALNVLEGTVIGRCMQRHRHDEFLRFLNAVEAAVPAGKVVHVVLDNYRTHTHAKVRAWLSRHPRWVFHFTPTSASWLNAVEGFFSALSRRRLRRGTFTGIVDLQAAIKRYIAEHNERPKPFVWTKPAAAILNSQAAPSV
;
A
#
# COMPACT_ATOMS: atom_id res chain seq x y z
N MET A 1 -13.15 0.82 3.10
CA MET A 1 -11.76 1.09 2.69
C MET A 1 -10.93 -0.16 2.91
N SER A 2 -9.93 -0.39 2.08
CA SER A 2 -8.92 -1.43 2.23
C SER A 2 -7.61 -0.75 2.60
N VAL A 3 -7.01 -1.15 3.73
CA VAL A 3 -5.84 -0.48 4.31
C VAL A 3 -4.72 -1.49 4.47
N GLY A 4 -3.51 -1.06 4.17
CA GLY A 4 -2.33 -1.92 4.28
C GLY A 4 -1.05 -1.12 4.22
N GLY A 5 0.06 -1.78 4.56
CA GLY A 5 1.41 -1.33 4.27
C GLY A 5 2.01 -2.19 3.17
N HIS A 6 2.86 -1.62 2.30
CA HIS A 6 3.52 -2.41 1.25
C HIS A 6 4.50 -3.43 1.86
N PRO A 7 4.43 -4.74 1.52
CA PRO A 7 5.46 -5.70 1.86
C PRO A 7 6.55 -5.62 0.78
N PRO A 8 7.80 -5.24 1.09
CA PRO A 8 8.47 -5.47 2.35
C PRO A 8 8.81 -4.16 3.07
N HIS A 9 7.94 -3.72 3.99
CA HIS A 9 8.13 -2.82 5.15
C HIS A 9 8.91 -1.49 5.04
N GLN A 10 9.67 -1.24 3.99
CA GLN A 10 10.52 -0.08 3.72
C GLN A 10 10.87 -0.04 2.22
N ILE A 11 10.28 0.93 1.52
CA ILE A 11 10.62 1.29 0.15
C ILE A 11 11.97 2.00 0.15
N GLN A 12 12.91 1.55 -0.69
CA GLN A 12 14.29 2.03 -0.70
C GLN A 12 14.48 3.09 -1.78
N ALA A 13 15.16 4.19 -1.44
CA ALA A 13 15.61 5.16 -2.42
C ALA A 13 16.92 4.64 -3.04
N LEU A 14 16.86 4.24 -4.30
CA LEU A 14 17.98 3.63 -5.02
C LEU A 14 18.36 4.50 -6.20
N GLU A 15 19.62 4.94 -6.23
CA GLU A 15 20.23 5.60 -7.39
C GLU A 15 21.05 4.58 -8.17
N ARG A 16 20.96 4.60 -9.50
CA ARG A 16 21.75 3.73 -10.36
C ARG A 16 23.09 4.36 -10.63
N THR A 17 24.16 3.58 -10.47
CA THR A 17 25.53 4.05 -10.70
C THR A 17 25.86 4.28 -12.17
N ARG A 18 25.03 3.76 -13.10
CA ARG A 18 25.15 3.98 -14.55
C ARG A 18 23.77 4.19 -15.18
N PRO A 19 23.67 4.96 -16.29
CA PRO A 19 22.42 5.14 -17.01
C PRO A 19 21.85 3.81 -17.55
N ASP A 20 20.52 3.68 -17.53
CA ASP A 20 19.82 2.56 -18.17
C ASP A 20 20.13 2.54 -19.67
N ARG A 21 20.43 1.36 -20.21
CA ARG A 21 20.61 1.20 -21.66
C ARG A 21 19.26 0.90 -22.31
N PRO A 22 18.78 1.75 -23.25
CA PRO A 22 17.49 1.55 -23.90
C PRO A 22 17.49 0.31 -24.80
N LEU A 23 16.30 -0.16 -25.15
CA LEU A 23 16.11 -1.22 -26.14
C LEU A 23 16.50 -0.69 -27.53
N ALA A 24 17.27 -1.48 -28.28
CA ALA A 24 17.59 -1.21 -29.68
C ALA A 24 17.58 -2.53 -30.49
N PRO A 25 17.45 -2.50 -31.83
CA PRO A 25 17.53 -3.71 -32.65
C PRO A 25 18.80 -4.51 -32.35
N GLY A 26 18.65 -5.80 -32.03
CA GLY A 26 19.75 -6.69 -31.63
C GLY A 26 20.35 -6.43 -30.23
N ARG A 27 19.80 -5.50 -29.45
CA ARG A 27 20.31 -5.13 -28.12
C ARG A 27 19.17 -5.02 -27.09
N PRO A 28 18.99 -6.04 -26.23
CA PRO A 28 18.05 -5.96 -25.11
C PRO A 28 18.36 -4.79 -24.19
N ALA A 29 17.31 -4.16 -23.67
CA ALA A 29 17.44 -3.16 -22.61
C ALA A 29 18.18 -3.77 -21.42
N ALA A 30 19.17 -3.06 -20.89
CA ALA A 30 20.00 -3.55 -19.80
C ALA A 30 20.04 -2.56 -18.64
N ARG A 31 20.09 -3.11 -17.43
CA ARG A 31 20.20 -2.40 -16.17
C ARG A 31 21.38 -2.95 -15.40
N THR A 32 22.21 -2.07 -14.85
CA THR A 32 23.25 -2.48 -13.90
C THR A 32 22.61 -2.93 -12.60
N HIS A 33 23.21 -3.96 -11.98
CA HIS A 33 22.82 -4.39 -10.64
C HIS A 33 23.38 -3.48 -9.55
N ASP A 34 24.41 -2.70 -9.84
CA ASP A 34 25.02 -1.75 -8.91
C ASP A 34 24.10 -0.54 -8.65
N TYR A 35 24.02 -0.14 -7.38
CA TYR A 35 23.22 1.01 -6.94
C TYR A 35 23.81 1.67 -5.70
N VAL A 36 23.50 2.95 -5.51
CA VAL A 36 23.73 3.71 -4.28
C VAL A 36 22.41 3.79 -3.51
N ARG A 37 22.47 3.61 -2.19
CA ARG A 37 21.31 3.60 -1.30
C ARG A 37 21.20 4.92 -0.55
N HIS A 38 20.07 5.60 -0.70
CA HIS A 38 19.80 6.92 -0.13
C HIS A 38 18.78 6.91 1.02
N GLY A 39 18.62 5.77 1.67
CA GLY A 39 17.70 5.56 2.79
C GLY A 39 16.39 4.85 2.41
N THR A 40 15.47 4.80 3.37
CA THR A 40 14.20 4.06 3.24
C THR A 40 13.01 4.84 3.79
N THR A 41 11.82 4.60 3.21
CA THR A 41 10.54 5.14 3.68
C THR A 41 9.50 4.03 3.69
N THR A 42 8.58 4.08 4.62
CA THR A 42 7.39 3.22 4.65
C THR A 42 6.22 3.98 4.06
N LEU A 43 5.35 3.32 3.31
CA LEU A 43 4.09 3.88 2.80
C LEU A 43 2.91 3.15 3.46
N PHE A 44 2.09 3.89 4.20
CA PHE A 44 0.74 3.46 4.57
C PHE A 44 -0.24 3.96 3.51
N ALA A 45 -1.17 3.11 3.09
CA ALA A 45 -2.21 3.51 2.14
C ALA A 45 -3.58 2.93 2.50
N ALA A 46 -4.61 3.69 2.16
CA ALA A 46 -6.01 3.36 2.28
C ALA A 46 -6.66 3.53 0.91
N LEU A 47 -7.15 2.45 0.33
CA LEU A 47 -7.93 2.43 -0.90
C LEU A 47 -9.43 2.51 -0.56
N ASN A 48 -10.12 3.52 -1.09
CA ASN A 48 -11.57 3.51 -1.14
C ASN A 48 -12.03 2.52 -2.22
N VAL A 49 -12.66 1.42 -1.82
CA VAL A 49 -13.07 0.35 -2.73
C VAL A 49 -14.17 0.82 -3.70
N LEU A 50 -15.05 1.73 -3.24
CA LEU A 50 -16.18 2.22 -4.04
C LEU A 50 -15.75 3.25 -5.08
N GLU A 51 -14.86 4.17 -4.70
CA GLU A 51 -14.42 5.26 -5.58
C GLU A 51 -13.13 4.93 -6.34
N GLY A 52 -12.31 4.02 -5.81
CA GLY A 52 -10.97 3.72 -6.32
C GLY A 52 -9.88 4.70 -5.87
N THR A 53 -10.22 5.72 -5.08
CA THR A 53 -9.29 6.74 -4.58
C THR A 53 -8.37 6.18 -3.49
N VAL A 54 -7.17 6.73 -3.38
CA VAL A 54 -6.14 6.30 -2.43
C VAL A 54 -5.69 7.48 -1.56
N ILE A 55 -5.72 7.28 -0.25
CA ILE A 55 -5.04 8.14 0.71
C ILE A 55 -3.75 7.44 1.12
N GLY A 56 -2.60 8.08 0.90
CA GLY A 56 -1.31 7.50 1.24
C GLY A 56 -0.43 8.45 2.03
N ARG A 57 0.40 7.90 2.93
CA ARG A 57 1.35 8.67 3.74
C ARG A 57 2.68 7.96 3.85
N CYS A 58 3.74 8.65 3.42
CA CYS A 58 5.12 8.21 3.63
C CYS A 58 5.56 8.56 5.05
N MET A 59 6.19 7.61 5.74
CA MET A 59 6.74 7.77 7.08
C MET A 59 8.09 7.06 7.19
N GLN A 60 8.91 7.46 8.15
CA GLN A 60 10.25 6.87 8.34
C GLN A 60 10.20 5.47 8.95
N ARG A 61 9.18 5.17 9.76
CA ARG A 61 9.05 3.91 10.50
C ARG A 61 7.71 3.25 10.23
N HIS A 62 7.65 1.94 10.46
CA HIS A 62 6.45 1.12 10.30
C HIS A 62 6.05 0.52 11.65
N ARG A 63 5.55 1.34 12.59
CA ARG A 63 5.09 0.91 13.91
C ARG A 63 3.66 1.37 14.16
N HIS A 64 3.12 0.98 15.31
CA HIS A 64 1.76 1.33 15.72
C HIS A 64 1.54 2.85 15.86
N ASP A 65 2.55 3.62 16.29
CA ASP A 65 2.41 5.09 16.39
C ASP A 65 2.25 5.73 15.00
N GLU A 66 3.02 5.26 14.02
CA GLU A 66 2.89 5.69 12.63
C GLU A 66 1.56 5.25 12.01
N PHE A 67 1.09 4.04 12.33
CA PHE A 67 -0.22 3.56 11.92
C PHE A 67 -1.36 4.42 12.50
N LEU A 68 -1.32 4.78 13.79
CA LEU A 68 -2.30 5.68 14.41
C LEU A 68 -2.30 7.07 13.76
N ARG A 69 -1.12 7.62 13.44
CA ARG A 69 -1.01 8.88 12.68
C ARG A 69 -1.62 8.78 11.29
N PHE A 70 -1.56 7.60 10.67
CA PHE A 70 -2.22 7.35 9.39
C PHE A 70 -3.74 7.24 9.56
N LEU A 71 -4.24 6.50 10.54
CA LEU A 71 -5.67 6.41 10.84
C LEU A 71 -6.29 7.78 11.11
N ASN A 72 -5.62 8.65 11.88
CA ASN A 72 -6.08 10.02 12.11
C ASN A 72 -6.14 10.86 10.82
N ALA A 73 -5.24 10.62 9.87
CA ALA A 73 -5.26 11.31 8.58
C ALA A 73 -6.44 10.83 7.71
N VAL A 74 -6.75 9.53 7.75
CA VAL A 74 -7.92 8.97 7.07
C VAL A 74 -9.22 9.47 7.73
N GLU A 75 -9.28 9.49 9.07
CA GLU A 75 -10.41 10.02 9.83
C GLU A 75 -10.76 11.46 9.44
N ALA A 76 -9.74 12.31 9.31
CA ALA A 76 -9.91 13.70 8.88
C ALA A 76 -10.37 13.83 7.42
N ALA A 77 -10.03 12.87 6.56
CA ALA A 77 -10.37 12.90 5.13
C ALA A 77 -11.76 12.30 4.83
N VAL A 78 -12.28 11.43 5.70
CA VAL A 78 -13.58 10.79 5.50
C VAL A 78 -14.70 11.65 6.10
N PRO A 79 -15.76 11.97 5.32
CA PRO A 79 -16.90 12.74 5.82
C PRO A 79 -17.46 12.20 7.14
N ALA A 80 -17.81 13.11 8.05
CA ALA A 80 -18.44 12.76 9.32
C ALA A 80 -19.78 12.03 9.10
N GLY A 81 -20.17 11.19 10.07
CA GLY A 81 -21.44 10.45 10.05
C GLY A 81 -21.46 9.16 9.21
N LYS A 82 -20.40 8.87 8.43
CA LYS A 82 -20.27 7.58 7.73
C LYS A 82 -19.54 6.54 8.59
N VAL A 83 -20.03 5.31 8.57
CA VAL A 83 -19.33 4.13 9.10
C VAL A 83 -18.15 3.81 8.20
N VAL A 84 -16.99 3.58 8.80
CA VAL A 84 -15.73 3.28 8.13
C VAL A 84 -15.39 1.81 8.36
N HIS A 85 -15.72 0.98 7.38
CA HIS A 85 -15.24 -0.40 7.34
C HIS A 85 -13.83 -0.44 6.77
N VAL A 86 -12.90 -1.03 7.51
CA VAL A 86 -11.49 -1.16 7.12
C VAL A 86 -11.13 -2.62 6.99
N VAL A 87 -10.73 -3.05 5.79
CA VAL A 87 -10.14 -4.37 5.59
C VAL A 87 -8.62 -4.26 5.77
N LEU A 88 -8.06 -5.08 6.64
CA LEU A 88 -6.65 -5.08 7.03
C LEU A 88 -6.06 -6.49 6.87
N ASP A 89 -4.75 -6.56 6.64
CA ASP A 89 -3.99 -7.79 6.84
C ASP A 89 -3.78 -8.08 8.35
N ASN A 90 -3.23 -9.25 8.66
CA ASN A 90 -2.99 -9.70 10.03
C ASN A 90 -1.70 -9.15 10.67
N TYR A 91 -1.21 -7.99 10.22
CA TYR A 91 0.01 -7.42 10.78
C TYR A 91 -0.14 -7.03 12.26
N ARG A 92 0.87 -7.35 13.08
CA ARG A 92 0.83 -7.22 14.55
C ARG A 92 0.54 -5.80 15.04
N THR A 93 0.85 -4.76 14.26
CA THR A 93 0.55 -3.38 14.68
C THR A 93 -0.94 -3.11 14.76
N HIS A 94 -1.77 -3.81 13.98
CA HIS A 94 -3.23 -3.59 13.95
C HIS A 94 -3.91 -4.05 15.24
N THR A 95 -3.33 -5.00 15.95
CA THR A 95 -3.89 -5.55 17.20
C THR A 95 -3.24 -4.97 18.46
N HIS A 96 -2.32 -4.01 18.30
CA HIS A 96 -1.62 -3.37 19.41
C HIS A 96 -2.59 -2.65 20.38
N ALA A 97 -2.29 -2.67 21.69
CA ALA A 97 -3.17 -2.12 22.73
C ALA A 97 -3.60 -0.66 22.47
N LYS A 98 -2.67 0.20 22.04
CA LYS A 98 -2.99 1.59 21.66
C LYS A 98 -3.94 1.70 20.47
N VAL A 99 -3.87 0.78 19.51
CA VAL A 99 -4.77 0.74 18.34
C VAL A 99 -6.16 0.29 18.75
N ARG A 100 -6.26 -0.71 19.61
CA ARG A 100 -7.55 -1.12 20.21
C ARG A 100 -8.19 0.00 21.02
N ALA A 101 -7.40 0.71 21.83
CA ALA A 101 -7.87 1.88 22.58
C ALA A 101 -8.26 3.05 21.65
N TRP A 102 -7.60 3.20 20.50
CA TRP A 102 -8.03 4.17 19.50
C TRP A 102 -9.39 3.78 18.91
N LEU A 103 -9.58 2.52 18.53
CA LEU A 103 -10.86 2.03 18.01
C LEU A 103 -12.02 2.21 18.98
N SER A 104 -11.81 1.97 20.28
CA SER A 104 -12.87 2.17 21.28
C SER A 104 -13.33 3.63 21.39
N ARG A 105 -12.49 4.59 21.00
CA ARG A 105 -12.83 6.02 20.94
C ARG A 105 -13.43 6.45 19.59
N HIS A 106 -13.42 5.57 18.59
CA HIS A 106 -13.88 5.85 17.23
C HIS A 106 -14.98 4.85 16.84
N PRO A 107 -16.20 4.94 17.42
CA PRO A 107 -17.25 3.93 17.28
C PRO A 107 -17.74 3.73 15.84
N ARG A 108 -17.46 4.69 14.93
CA ARG A 108 -17.76 4.56 13.51
C ARG A 108 -16.80 3.65 12.75
N TRP A 109 -15.70 3.21 13.36
CA TRP A 109 -14.68 2.37 12.70
C TRP A 109 -14.89 0.90 13.02
N VAL A 110 -14.89 0.08 11.97
CA VAL A 110 -15.01 -1.37 12.06
C VAL A 110 -13.85 -2.01 11.32
N PHE A 111 -12.99 -2.72 12.05
CA PHE A 111 -11.87 -3.46 11.47
C PHE A 111 -12.31 -4.87 11.08
N HIS A 112 -12.00 -5.23 9.83
CA HIS A 112 -12.15 -6.56 9.27
C HIS A 112 -10.76 -7.08 8.93
N PHE A 113 -10.42 -8.27 9.38
CA PHE A 113 -9.13 -8.89 9.09
C PHE A 113 -9.29 -9.93 8.00
N THR A 114 -8.37 -9.94 7.03
CA THR A 114 -8.32 -11.04 6.05
C THR A 114 -8.01 -12.36 6.76
N PRO A 115 -8.49 -13.51 6.26
CA PRO A 115 -8.03 -14.81 6.73
C PRO A 115 -6.49 -14.93 6.70
N THR A 116 -5.94 -15.81 7.55
CA THR A 116 -4.51 -16.12 7.56
C THR A 116 -4.07 -16.57 6.16
N SER A 117 -2.91 -16.09 5.71
CA SER A 117 -2.35 -16.37 4.37
C SER A 117 -3.19 -15.87 3.19
N ALA A 118 -4.23 -15.07 3.43
CA ALA A 118 -5.11 -14.51 2.40
C ALA A 118 -4.94 -12.99 2.21
N SER A 119 -3.71 -12.47 2.36
CA SER A 119 -3.45 -11.04 2.25
C SER A 119 -3.82 -10.47 0.87
N TRP A 120 -3.79 -11.32 -0.17
CA TRP A 120 -4.25 -11.03 -1.53
C TRP A 120 -5.71 -10.55 -1.60
N LEU A 121 -6.52 -10.81 -0.57
CA LEU A 121 -7.88 -10.26 -0.46
C LEU A 121 -7.92 -8.76 -0.14
N ASN A 122 -6.81 -8.20 0.33
CA ASN A 122 -6.70 -6.79 0.66
C ASN A 122 -6.46 -5.98 -0.62
N ALA A 123 -7.52 -5.36 -1.17
CA ALA A 123 -7.51 -4.66 -2.45
C ALA A 123 -6.36 -3.63 -2.65
N VAL A 124 -5.90 -3.00 -1.57
CA VAL A 124 -4.75 -2.07 -1.56
C VAL A 124 -3.44 -2.74 -1.99
N GLU A 125 -3.28 -4.06 -1.84
CA GLU A 125 -2.12 -4.80 -2.34
C GLU A 125 -1.99 -4.68 -3.86
N GLY A 126 -3.12 -4.66 -4.58
CA GLY A 126 -3.13 -4.41 -6.02
C GLY A 126 -2.57 -3.03 -6.38
N PHE A 127 -2.92 -2.00 -5.60
CA PHE A 127 -2.36 -0.65 -5.74
C PHE A 127 -0.85 -0.65 -5.48
N PHE A 128 -0.39 -1.29 -4.40
CA PHE A 128 1.04 -1.37 -4.12
C PHE A 128 1.83 -2.11 -5.22
N SER A 129 1.27 -3.20 -5.74
CA SER A 129 1.84 -3.92 -6.88
C SER A 129 1.95 -3.04 -8.13
N ALA A 130 0.94 -2.20 -8.39
CA ALA A 130 0.96 -1.27 -9.51
C ALA A 130 1.99 -0.15 -9.30
N LEU A 131 2.04 0.48 -8.11
CA LEU A 131 3.03 1.48 -7.73
C LEU A 131 4.46 0.92 -7.90
N SER A 132 4.71 -0.27 -7.37
CA SER A 132 6.01 -0.93 -7.45
C SER A 132 6.45 -1.15 -8.89
N ARG A 133 5.59 -1.74 -9.73
CA ARG A 133 5.91 -2.03 -11.14
C ARG A 133 6.07 -0.78 -11.99
N ARG A 134 5.23 0.24 -11.78
CA ARG A 134 5.15 1.41 -12.67
C ARG A 134 6.08 2.55 -12.29
N ARG A 135 6.37 2.74 -11.00
CA ARG A 135 7.18 3.88 -10.52
C ARG A 135 8.45 3.46 -9.79
N LEU A 136 8.40 2.44 -8.94
CA LEU A 136 9.54 2.13 -8.05
C LEU A 136 10.61 1.27 -8.73
N ARG A 137 10.22 0.16 -9.37
CA ARG A 137 11.16 -0.82 -9.95
C ARG A 137 12.05 -0.24 -11.05
N ARG A 138 11.53 0.75 -11.80
CA ARG A 138 12.25 1.42 -12.89
C ARG A 138 12.69 2.85 -12.52
N GLY A 139 12.41 3.29 -11.29
CA GLY A 139 12.81 4.60 -10.81
C GLY A 139 14.27 4.63 -10.38
N THR A 140 14.85 5.82 -10.49
CA THR A 140 16.16 6.17 -9.94
C THR A 140 15.91 7.36 -9.01
N PHE A 141 16.30 7.24 -7.75
CA PHE A 141 16.02 8.23 -6.71
C PHE A 141 17.32 8.61 -6.01
N THR A 142 17.72 9.86 -6.11
CA THR A 142 18.97 10.41 -5.52
C THR A 142 18.81 10.82 -4.05
N GLY A 143 17.64 10.56 -3.47
CA GLY A 143 17.32 10.96 -2.10
C GLY A 143 15.96 10.45 -1.65
N ILE A 144 15.77 10.43 -0.33
CA ILE A 144 14.49 10.01 0.26
C ILE A 144 13.34 10.96 -0.11
N VAL A 145 13.63 12.26 -0.21
CA VAL A 145 12.65 13.30 -0.56
C VAL A 145 12.13 13.09 -1.98
N ASP A 146 13.01 12.75 -2.93
CA ASP A 146 12.66 12.46 -4.32
C ASP A 146 11.78 11.20 -4.42
N LEU A 147 12.15 10.12 -3.71
CA LEU A 147 11.32 8.92 -3.61
C LEU A 147 9.91 9.24 -3.08
N GLN A 148 9.82 10.00 -1.99
CA GLN A 148 8.53 10.39 -1.41
C GLN A 148 7.72 11.28 -2.36
N ALA A 149 8.37 12.19 -3.09
CA ALA A 149 7.72 13.02 -4.09
C ALA A 149 7.17 12.18 -5.26
N ALA A 150 7.93 11.19 -5.73
CA ALA A 150 7.47 10.27 -6.77
C ALA A 150 6.27 9.41 -6.33
N ILE A 151 6.26 8.94 -5.08
CA ILE A 151 5.12 8.21 -4.50
C ILE A 151 3.89 9.13 -4.40
N LYS A 152 4.05 10.35 -3.86
CA LYS A 152 2.95 11.32 -3.74
C LYS A 152 2.37 11.68 -5.11
N ARG A 153 3.23 11.92 -6.10
CA ARG A 153 2.81 12.18 -7.49
C ARG A 153 2.04 10.99 -8.07
N TYR A 154 2.49 9.76 -7.85
CA TYR A 154 1.76 8.57 -8.31
C TYR A 154 0.38 8.45 -7.68
N ILE A 155 0.23 8.76 -6.38
CA ILE A 155 -1.07 8.76 -5.70
C ILE A 155 -1.97 9.84 -6.30
N ALA A 156 -1.45 11.05 -6.56
CA ALA A 156 -2.21 12.12 -7.20
C ALA A 156 -2.69 11.72 -8.60
N GLU A 157 -1.79 11.23 -9.46
CA GLU A 157 -2.10 10.72 -10.81
C GLU A 157 -3.14 9.58 -10.78
N HIS A 158 -3.04 8.67 -9.80
CA HIS A 158 -4.03 7.61 -9.62
C HIS A 158 -5.41 8.18 -9.25
N ASN A 159 -5.44 9.19 -8.39
CA ASN A 159 -6.68 9.83 -7.92
C ASN A 159 -7.31 10.78 -8.94
N GLU A 160 -6.60 11.22 -9.97
CA GLU A 160 -7.19 11.98 -11.09
C GLU A 160 -8.17 11.13 -11.91
N ARG A 161 -7.91 9.82 -12.01
CA ARG A 161 -8.76 8.87 -12.76
C ARG A 161 -8.90 7.57 -11.96
N PRO A 162 -9.55 7.63 -10.79
CA PRO A 162 -9.62 6.50 -9.89
C PRO A 162 -10.52 5.44 -10.51
N LYS A 163 -10.14 4.18 -10.32
CA LYS A 163 -10.92 3.03 -10.80
C LYS A 163 -11.44 2.28 -9.59
N PRO A 164 -12.77 2.16 -9.42
CA PRO A 164 -13.36 1.34 -8.37
C PRO A 164 -12.78 -0.06 -8.41
N PHE A 165 -12.59 -0.63 -7.23
CA PHE A 165 -12.12 -2.00 -7.14
C PHE A 165 -13.29 -2.95 -7.36
N VAL A 166 -13.19 -3.82 -8.36
CA VAL A 166 -14.23 -4.78 -8.74
C VAL A 166 -13.71 -6.20 -8.52
N TRP A 167 -14.41 -6.96 -7.69
CA TRP A 167 -14.19 -8.40 -7.56
C TRP A 167 -14.66 -9.11 -8.83
N THR A 168 -13.78 -9.86 -9.47
CA THR A 168 -14.12 -10.65 -10.67
C THR A 168 -14.69 -12.03 -10.35
N LYS A 169 -14.50 -12.51 -9.11
CA LYS A 169 -15.04 -13.78 -8.63
C LYS A 169 -16.14 -13.54 -7.59
N PRO A 170 -17.22 -14.33 -7.60
CA PRO A 170 -18.23 -14.31 -6.55
C PRO A 170 -17.63 -14.66 -5.18
N ALA A 171 -18.20 -14.11 -4.10
CA ALA A 171 -17.74 -14.37 -2.74
C ALA A 171 -17.69 -15.86 -2.38
N ALA A 172 -18.72 -16.64 -2.77
CA ALA A 172 -18.76 -18.08 -2.52
C ALA A 172 -17.57 -18.82 -3.16
N ALA A 173 -17.20 -18.45 -4.40
CA ALA A 173 -16.05 -19.04 -5.09
C ALA A 173 -14.72 -18.67 -4.40
N ILE A 174 -14.62 -17.45 -3.86
CA ILE A 174 -13.45 -17.00 -3.09
C ILE A 174 -13.34 -17.80 -1.79
N LEU A 175 -14.43 -17.91 -1.02
CA LEU A 175 -14.45 -18.61 0.26
C LEU A 175 -14.11 -20.10 0.10
N ASN A 176 -14.67 -20.77 -0.92
CA ASN A 176 -14.39 -22.18 -1.19
C ASN A 176 -12.92 -22.42 -1.56
N SER A 177 -12.25 -21.46 -2.23
CA SER A 177 -10.82 -21.58 -2.55
C SER A 177 -9.89 -21.48 -1.34
N GLN A 178 -10.38 -20.97 -0.21
CA GLN A 178 -9.62 -20.87 1.05
C GLN A 178 -9.84 -22.09 1.97
N ALA A 179 -10.81 -22.94 1.66
CA ALA A 179 -11.20 -24.08 2.49
C ALA A 179 -10.49 -25.40 2.13
N ALA A 180 -9.46 -25.38 1.28
CA ALA A 180 -8.69 -26.59 1.00
C ALA A 180 -7.97 -27.06 2.29
N PRO A 181 -8.15 -28.32 2.72
CA PRO A 181 -7.47 -28.82 3.91
C PRO A 181 -5.96 -28.78 3.67
N SER A 182 -5.24 -28.23 4.64
CA SER A 182 -3.80 -28.38 4.71
C SER A 182 -3.51 -29.87 4.88
N VAL A 183 -2.95 -30.49 3.84
CA VAL A 183 -2.40 -31.86 3.90
C VAL A 183 -1.16 -31.85 4.79
#